data_AF-A0A8J8K9P7-F1
#
_entry.id   AF-A0A8J8K9P7-F1
#
_cell.length_a   1.000
_cell.length_b   1.000
_cell.length_c   1.000
_cell.angle_alpha   90.00
_cell.angle_beta   90.00
_cell.angle_gamma   90.00
#
_symmetry.space_group_name_H-M   'P 1'
#
loop_
_entity.id
_entity.type
_entity.pdbx_description
1 polymer ?
#
loop_
_entity_poly.entity_id
_entity_poly.type
_entity_poly.pdbx_seq_one_letter_code
_entity_poly.pdbx_strand_id
1 'polypeptide(L)'
;MIDYHIDNLNQFKVLTNYNLQKPNLKVYSINEIILEKIRACITREQFKPRDVFDLYLINLENDVFSMDKDNIFRKLSSSPFDFSLIIPNIKRFVDLDIDFSRELEDIYNLSLIEFDEEDFISFNEKLIGYLKGVGVEFLEENKK
;
A
#
# COMPACT_ATOMS: atom_id res chain seq x y z
N MET A 1 8.50 -8.11 16.49
CA MET A 1 9.37 -6.92 16.45
C MET A 1 10.71 -7.37 15.93
N ILE A 2 11.21 -6.72 14.88
CA ILE A 2 12.46 -7.06 14.20
C ILE A 2 13.30 -5.80 14.19
N ASP A 3 14.58 -5.90 14.55
CA ASP A 3 15.54 -4.81 14.39
C ASP A 3 15.92 -4.73 12.91
N TYR A 4 15.66 -3.58 12.27
CA TYR A 4 15.95 -3.37 10.84
C TYR A 4 17.15 -2.44 10.68
N HIS A 5 18.18 -2.90 9.97
CA HIS A 5 19.26 -2.04 9.50
C HIS A 5 18.86 -1.47 8.13
N ILE A 6 18.70 -0.14 8.05
CA ILE A 6 18.44 0.54 6.77
C ILE A 6 19.76 0.58 5.99
N ASP A 7 20.03 -0.45 5.18
CA ASP A 7 21.27 -0.57 4.43
C ASP A 7 21.17 -0.11 2.97
N ASN A 8 19.96 0.18 2.47
CA ASN A 8 19.69 0.49 1.06
C ASN A 8 19.19 1.93 0.80
N LEU A 9 19.79 2.93 1.43
CA LEU A 9 19.56 4.34 1.04
C LEU A 9 20.37 4.78 -0.20
N ASN A 10 21.20 3.90 -0.78
CA ASN A 10 22.05 4.24 -1.93
C ASN A 10 21.28 4.52 -3.23
N GLN A 11 19.96 4.26 -3.25
CA GLN A 11 19.09 4.54 -4.40
C GLN A 11 18.58 5.98 -4.41
N PHE A 12 18.60 6.65 -3.25
CA PHE A 12 18.14 8.03 -3.10
C PHE A 12 19.33 8.91 -2.73
N LYS A 13 19.63 9.91 -3.57
CA LYS A 13 20.75 10.82 -3.35
C LYS A 13 20.43 11.77 -2.18
N VAL A 14 20.67 11.32 -0.95
CA VAL A 14 20.42 12.12 0.27
C VAL A 14 21.39 13.30 0.33
N LEU A 15 20.88 14.52 0.15
CA LEU A 15 21.64 15.78 0.12
C LEU A 15 22.04 16.26 1.54
N THR A 16 22.79 15.50 2.33
CA THR A 16 23.31 16.02 3.63
C THR A 16 24.66 15.44 4.06
N ASN A 17 25.63 16.32 4.34
CA ASN A 17 26.98 16.03 4.87
C ASN A 17 27.02 15.87 6.41
N TYR A 18 26.04 15.21 7.03
CA TYR A 18 26.03 14.99 8.48
C TYR A 18 26.34 13.54 8.82
N ASN A 19 27.36 13.33 9.66
CA ASN A 19 27.74 12.01 10.20
C ASN A 19 26.78 11.62 11.34
N LEU A 20 25.50 11.41 11.00
CA LEU A 20 24.47 11.02 11.95
C LEU A 20 24.59 9.52 12.23
N GLN A 21 24.74 9.13 13.51
CA GLN A 21 24.58 7.74 13.90
C GLN A 21 23.18 7.27 13.50
N LYS A 22 23.08 6.14 12.77
CA LYS A 22 21.79 5.54 12.40
C LYS A 22 21.01 5.25 13.69
N PRO A 23 19.84 5.88 13.92
CA PRO A 23 19.06 5.61 15.12
C PRO A 23 18.51 4.19 15.07
N ASN A 24 18.58 3.45 16.17
CA ASN A 24 17.88 2.18 16.29
C ASN A 24 16.41 2.45 16.66
N LEU A 25 15.51 2.23 15.72
CA LEU A 25 14.08 2.49 15.87
C LEU A 25 13.32 1.16 15.82
N LYS A 26 12.40 0.98 16.77
CA LYS A 26 11.45 -0.13 16.73
C LYS A 26 10.39 0.19 15.68
N VAL A 27 10.38 -0.59 14.60
CA VAL A 27 9.43 -0.45 13.49
C VAL A 27 8.65 -1.73 13.28
N TYR A 28 7.49 -1.62 12.64
CA TYR A 28 6.75 -2.79 12.15
C TYR A 28 7.55 -3.50 11.06
N SER A 29 7.35 -4.81 10.91
CA SER A 29 7.90 -5.56 9.78
C SER A 29 7.30 -5.07 8.46
N ILE A 30 8.06 -5.13 7.37
CA ILE A 30 7.58 -4.75 6.03
C ILE A 30 6.26 -5.44 5.67
N ASN A 31 6.13 -6.75 5.93
CA ASN A 31 4.88 -7.48 5.66
C ASN A 31 3.66 -6.89 6.39
N GLU A 32 3.84 -6.44 7.63
CA GLU A 32 2.77 -5.83 8.41
C GLU A 32 2.39 -4.45 7.84
N ILE A 33 3.39 -3.70 7.36
CA ILE A 33 3.18 -2.42 6.68
C ILE A 33 2.40 -2.63 5.37
N ILE A 34 2.80 -3.61 4.55
CA ILE A 34 2.11 -3.96 3.30
C ILE A 34 0.65 -4.33 3.60
N LEU A 35 0.42 -5.21 4.58
CA LEU A 35 -0.92 -5.64 4.98
C LEU A 35 -1.82 -4.47 5.41
N GLU A 36 -1.30 -3.53 6.21
CA GLU A 36 -2.06 -2.35 6.62
C GLU A 36 -2.35 -1.40 5.45
N LYS A 37 -1.42 -1.26 4.50
CA LYS A 37 -1.63 -0.47 3.27
C LYS A 37 -2.69 -1.09 2.38
N ILE A 38 -2.61 -2.40 2.12
CA ILE A 38 -3.63 -3.15 1.37
C ILE A 38 -5.01 -2.97 2.04
N ARG A 39 -5.10 -3.20 3.36
CA ARG A 39 -6.35 -3.01 4.12
C ARG A 39 -6.87 -1.58 3.95
N ALA A 40 -6.01 -0.57 4.08
CA ALA A 40 -6.39 0.83 3.95
C ALA A 40 -6.93 1.15 2.55
N CYS A 41 -6.28 0.67 1.48
CA CYS A 41 -6.74 0.90 0.10
C CYS A 41 -8.15 0.37 -0.13
N ILE A 42 -8.46 -0.82 0.39
CA ILE A 42 -9.75 -1.50 0.12
C ILE A 42 -10.86 -1.00 1.05
N THR A 43 -10.56 -0.73 2.33
CA THR A 43 -11.61 -0.53 3.36
C THR A 43 -11.96 0.93 3.65
N ARG A 44 -11.15 1.91 3.21
CA ARG A 44 -11.42 3.33 3.45
C ARG A 44 -12.54 3.86 2.55
N GLU A 45 -13.22 4.89 3.06
CA GLU A 45 -14.27 5.61 2.31
C GLU A 45 -13.71 6.41 1.12
N GLN A 46 -12.44 6.77 1.15
CA GLN A 46 -11.78 7.45 0.04
C GLN A 46 -10.48 6.74 -0.29
N PHE A 47 -10.27 6.52 -1.58
CA PHE A 47 -8.99 6.06 -2.08
C PHE A 47 -7.94 7.14 -1.85
N LYS A 48 -6.73 6.74 -1.48
CA LYS A 48 -5.63 7.65 -1.15
C LYS A 48 -4.43 7.28 -2.02
N PRO A 49 -4.05 8.12 -3.01
CA PRO A 49 -2.94 7.84 -3.93
C PRO A 49 -1.64 7.51 -3.19
N ARG A 50 -1.41 8.19 -2.06
CA ARG A 50 -0.24 7.96 -1.21
C ARG A 50 -0.08 6.51 -0.74
N ASP A 51 -1.16 5.81 -0.41
CA ASP A 51 -1.05 4.42 0.05
C ASP A 51 -0.58 3.51 -1.09
N VAL A 52 -0.92 3.84 -2.34
CA VAL A 52 -0.47 3.17 -3.57
C VAL A 52 1.00 3.45 -3.81
N PHE A 53 1.42 4.72 -3.69
CA PHE A 53 2.81 5.11 -3.84
C PHE A 53 3.71 4.48 -2.78
N ASP A 54 3.27 4.42 -1.52
CA ASP A 54 4.00 3.71 -0.47
C ASP A 54 4.17 2.21 -0.82
N LEU A 55 3.14 1.57 -1.39
CA LEU A 55 3.24 0.18 -1.86
C LEU A 55 4.18 0.03 -3.07
N TYR A 56 4.20 1.00 -3.98
CA TYR A 56 5.14 1.04 -5.10
C TYR A 56 6.59 1.04 -4.61
N LEU A 57 6.91 1.95 -3.67
CA LEU A 57 8.26 2.05 -3.11
C LEU A 57 8.67 0.77 -2.36
N ILE A 58 7.73 0.14 -1.65
CA ILE A 58 7.99 -1.15 -1.00
C ILE A 58 8.23 -2.24 -2.04
N ASN A 59 7.48 -2.22 -3.16
CA ASN A 59 7.57 -3.20 -4.24
C ASN A 59 8.93 -3.21 -4.96
N LEU A 60 9.68 -2.12 -4.92
CA LEU A 60 11.04 -2.05 -5.47
C LEU A 60 11.98 -3.10 -4.83
N GLU A 61 11.74 -3.45 -3.56
CA GLU A 61 12.59 -4.39 -2.81
C GLU A 61 11.82 -5.59 -2.22
N ASN A 62 10.49 -5.54 -2.17
CA ASN A 62 9.65 -6.56 -1.55
C ASN A 62 8.38 -6.78 -2.39
N ASP A 63 8.21 -7.97 -2.97
CA ASP A 63 7.05 -8.27 -3.81
C ASP A 63 5.72 -8.16 -3.03
N VAL A 64 4.99 -7.06 -3.26
CA VAL A 64 3.71 -6.79 -2.57
C VAL A 64 2.60 -7.73 -3.03
N PHE A 65 2.73 -8.34 -4.22
CA PHE A 65 1.75 -9.26 -4.79
C PHE A 65 1.86 -10.68 -4.21
N SER A 66 2.97 -10.98 -3.54
CA SER A 66 3.22 -12.28 -2.91
C SER A 66 2.54 -12.46 -1.55
N MET A 67 1.83 -11.44 -1.05
CA MET A 67 1.17 -11.49 0.25
C MET A 67 0.11 -12.60 0.31
N ASP A 68 0.19 -13.40 1.38
CA ASP A 68 -0.75 -14.48 1.64
C ASP A 68 -2.18 -13.95 1.85
N LYS A 69 -3.12 -14.50 1.09
CA LYS A 69 -4.52 -14.05 1.06
C LYS A 69 -5.21 -14.22 2.41
N ASP A 70 -4.93 -15.30 3.14
CA ASP A 70 -5.52 -15.54 4.46
C ASP A 70 -5.16 -14.43 5.45
N ASN A 71 -3.92 -13.92 5.38
CA ASN A 71 -3.48 -12.80 6.19
C ASN A 71 -4.15 -11.48 5.78
N ILE A 72 -4.36 -11.26 4.48
CA ILE A 72 -5.12 -10.10 4.00
C ILE A 72 -6.56 -10.15 4.49
N PHE A 73 -7.23 -11.30 4.35
CA PHE A 73 -8.63 -11.46 4.78
C PHE A 73 -8.78 -11.30 6.28
N ARG A 74 -7.83 -11.83 7.05
CA ARG A 74 -7.78 -11.59 8.49
C ARG A 74 -7.66 -10.11 8.82
N LYS A 75 -6.84 -9.36 8.08
CA LYS A 75 -6.67 -7.91 8.25
C LYS A 75 -7.91 -7.09 7.87
N LEU A 76 -8.59 -7.48 6.80
CA LEU A 76 -9.88 -6.88 6.41
C LEU A 76 -10.93 -7.14 7.49
N SER A 77 -10.95 -8.35 8.05
CA SER A 77 -11.92 -8.78 9.07
C SER A 77 -11.62 -8.20 10.46
N SER A 78 -10.35 -8.01 10.81
CA SER A 78 -9.90 -7.47 12.09
C SER A 78 -9.87 -5.94 12.11
N SER A 79 -10.43 -5.30 11.08
CA SER A 79 -10.48 -3.86 10.99
C SER A 79 -11.24 -3.29 12.21
N PRO A 80 -10.76 -2.20 12.82
CA PRO A 80 -11.38 -1.61 14.02
C PRO A 80 -12.75 -0.97 13.72
N PHE A 81 -13.12 -0.87 12.45
CA PHE A 81 -14.41 -0.34 12.02
C PHE A 81 -15.50 -1.40 12.12
N ASP A 82 -16.73 -0.97 12.37
CA ASP A 82 -17.90 -1.84 12.30
C ASP A 82 -17.97 -2.51 10.91
N PHE A 83 -18.14 -3.83 10.89
CA PHE A 83 -18.28 -4.63 9.66
C PHE A 83 -19.37 -4.07 8.75
N SER A 84 -20.42 -3.48 9.33
CA SER A 84 -21.50 -2.79 8.61
C SER A 84 -21.03 -1.60 7.76
N LEU A 85 -19.91 -0.98 8.12
CA LEU A 85 -19.30 0.16 7.41
C LEU A 85 -18.24 -0.29 6.40
N ILE A 86 -17.57 -1.41 6.66
CA ILE A 86 -16.50 -1.92 5.80
C ILE A 86 -17.06 -2.49 4.50
N ILE A 87 -18.10 -3.32 4.57
CA ILE A 87 -18.64 -4.01 3.40
C ILE A 87 -19.08 -3.03 2.29
N PRO A 88 -19.81 -1.93 2.59
CA PRO A 88 -20.10 -0.89 1.61
C PRO A 88 -18.84 -0.27 0.98
N ASN A 89 -17.79 -0.03 1.78
CA ASN A 89 -16.54 0.55 1.28
C ASN A 89 -15.79 -0.41 0.34
N ILE A 90 -15.74 -1.70 0.68
CA ILE A 90 -15.12 -2.71 -0.19
C ILE A 90 -15.89 -2.79 -1.52
N LYS A 91 -17.22 -2.83 -1.49
CA LYS A 91 -18.05 -2.82 -2.71
C LYS A 91 -17.76 -1.58 -3.57
N ARG A 92 -17.80 -0.40 -2.94
CA ARG A 92 -17.49 0.87 -3.61
C ARG A 92 -16.10 0.86 -4.23
N PHE A 93 -15.09 0.31 -3.56
CA PHE A 93 -13.73 0.19 -4.08
C PHE A 93 -13.66 -0.76 -5.28
N VAL A 94 -14.31 -1.92 -5.20
CA VAL A 94 -14.38 -2.90 -6.30
C VAL A 94 -14.98 -2.27 -7.56
N ASP A 95 -16.04 -1.48 -7.39
CA ASP A 95 -16.75 -0.80 -8.48
C ASP A 95 -16.08 0.53 -8.92
N LEU A 96 -15.04 0.98 -8.21
CA LEU A 96 -14.41 2.28 -8.46
C LEU A 96 -13.63 2.26 -9.77
N ASP A 97 -13.92 3.21 -10.66
CA ASP A 97 -13.05 3.50 -11.80
C ASP A 97 -12.02 4.54 -11.39
N ILE A 98 -10.74 4.16 -11.34
CA ILE A 98 -9.66 4.99 -10.82
C ILE A 98 -8.84 5.51 -12.00
N ASP A 99 -8.92 6.82 -12.23
CA ASP A 99 -8.11 7.53 -13.22
C ASP A 99 -6.85 8.11 -12.55
N PHE A 100 -5.74 7.38 -12.67
CA PHE A 100 -4.46 7.77 -12.06
C PHE A 100 -3.76 8.92 -12.77
N SER A 101 -4.20 9.33 -13.97
CA SER A 101 -3.60 10.47 -14.65
C SER A 101 -3.72 11.76 -13.83
N ARG A 102 -4.81 11.88 -13.05
CA ARG A 102 -5.04 13.00 -12.13
C ARG A 102 -4.32 12.84 -10.79
N GLU A 103 -4.02 11.61 -10.39
CA GLU A 103 -3.38 11.30 -9.11
C GLU A 103 -1.85 11.44 -9.17
N LEU A 104 -1.25 11.36 -10.36
CA LEU A 104 0.19 11.57 -10.59
C LEU A 104 0.65 12.95 -10.09
N GLU A 105 -0.11 14.01 -10.35
CA GLU A 105 0.21 15.37 -9.88
C GLU A 105 0.26 15.42 -8.33
N ASP A 106 -0.70 14.76 -7.67
CA ASP A 106 -0.70 14.66 -6.21
C ASP A 106 0.52 13.88 -5.68
N ILE A 107 0.92 12.80 -6.36
CA ILE A 107 2.12 12.04 -5.99
C ILE A 107 3.39 12.88 -6.17
N TYR A 108 3.52 13.59 -7.28
CA TYR A 108 4.66 14.49 -7.52
C TYR A 108 4.76 15.57 -6.44
N ASN A 109 3.64 16.17 -6.05
CA ASN A 109 3.61 17.19 -5.00
C ASN A 109 3.95 16.64 -3.60
N LEU A 110 3.75 15.35 -3.36
CA LEU A 110 3.99 14.70 -2.07
C LEU A 110 5.34 13.98 -1.99
N SER A 111 5.95 13.66 -3.13
CA SER A 111 7.20 12.92 -3.20
C SER A 111 8.41 13.82 -2.95
N LEU A 112 9.34 13.33 -2.13
CA LEU A 112 10.67 13.92 -1.96
C LEU A 112 11.75 13.21 -2.80
N ILE A 113 11.33 12.24 -3.61
CA ILE A 113 12.20 11.37 -4.40
C ILE A 113 11.76 11.35 -5.85
N GLU A 114 12.73 11.18 -6.74
CA GLU A 114 12.47 10.89 -8.14
C GLU A 114 12.06 9.41 -8.29
N PHE A 115 11.14 9.12 -9.21
CA PHE A 115 10.68 7.78 -9.53
C PHE A 115 10.39 7.68 -11.04
N ASP A 116 10.36 6.46 -11.56
CA ASP A 116 10.00 6.21 -12.96
C ASP A 116 8.47 6.22 -13.10
N GLU A 117 7.95 7.18 -13.88
CA GLU A 117 6.51 7.37 -14.05
C GLU A 117 5.85 6.20 -14.79
N GLU A 118 6.50 5.65 -15.82
CA GLU A 118 5.95 4.56 -16.62
C GLU A 118 5.86 3.28 -15.78
N ASP A 119 6.90 3.01 -14.99
CA ASP A 119 6.94 1.89 -14.05
C ASP A 119 5.88 2.04 -12.94
N PHE A 120 5.72 3.25 -12.39
CA PHE A 120 4.68 3.53 -11.40
C PHE A 120 3.26 3.34 -11.96
N ILE A 121 2.99 3.83 -13.17
CA ILE A 121 1.69 3.64 -13.84
C ILE A 121 1.41 2.14 -14.03
N SER A 122 2.39 1.38 -14.54
CA SER A 122 2.24 -0.07 -14.75
C SER A 122 1.99 -0.81 -13.43
N PHE A 123 2.72 -0.44 -12.37
CA PHE A 123 2.51 -0.98 -11.04
C PHE A 123 1.09 -0.69 -10.52
N ASN A 124 0.59 0.53 -10.69
CA ASN A 124 -0.73 0.94 -10.21
C ASN A 124 -1.86 0.14 -10.88
N GLU A 125 -1.80 -0.02 -12.20
CA GLU A 125 -2.78 -0.82 -12.94
C GLU A 125 -2.83 -2.26 -12.42
N LYS A 126 -1.65 -2.87 -12.23
CA LYS A 126 -1.53 -4.22 -11.67
C LYS A 126 -2.03 -4.30 -10.24
N LEU A 127 -1.68 -3.31 -9.40
CA LEU A 127 -2.11 -3.25 -8.00
C LEU A 127 -3.63 -3.11 -7.87
N ILE A 128 -4.27 -2.25 -8.66
CA ILE A 128 -5.73 -2.13 -8.62
C ILE A 128 -6.41 -3.41 -9.05
N GLY A 129 -5.95 -4.05 -10.12
CA GLY A 129 -6.48 -5.36 -10.53
C GLY A 129 -6.38 -6.39 -9.40
N TYR A 130 -5.22 -6.47 -8.75
CA TYR A 130 -4.99 -7.34 -7.59
C TYR A 130 -5.94 -7.03 -6.42
N LEU A 131 -6.02 -5.76 -5.99
CA LEU A 131 -6.84 -5.33 -4.86
C LEU A 131 -8.34 -5.52 -5.11
N LYS A 132 -8.80 -5.28 -6.34
CA LYS A 132 -10.19 -5.54 -6.74
C LYS A 132 -10.51 -7.04 -6.66
N GLY A 133 -9.59 -7.90 -7.13
CA GLY A 133 -9.72 -9.35 -7.01
C GLY A 133 -9.86 -9.80 -5.55
N VAL A 134 -8.98 -9.30 -4.67
CA VAL A 134 -9.05 -9.53 -3.22
C VAL A 134 -10.39 -9.08 -2.65
N GLY A 135 -10.87 -7.88 -3.01
CA GLY A 135 -12.14 -7.34 -2.54
C GLY A 135 -13.36 -8.18 -2.97
N VAL A 136 -13.39 -8.64 -4.23
CA VAL A 136 -14.45 -9.52 -4.75
C VAL A 136 -14.47 -10.84 -3.98
N GLU A 137 -13.33 -11.52 -3.87
CA GLU A 137 -13.23 -12.81 -3.16
C GLU A 137 -13.67 -12.66 -1.69
N PHE A 138 -13.21 -11.60 -1.01
CA PHE A 138 -13.61 -11.33 0.37
C PHE A 138 -15.13 -11.13 0.51
N LEU A 139 -15.76 -10.40 -0.41
CA LEU A 139 -17.21 -10.19 -0.42
C LEU A 139 -17.97 -11.50 -0.67
N GLU A 140 -17.43 -12.41 -1.47
CA GLU A 140 -18.07 -13.72 -1.73
C GLU A 140 -18.05 -14.64 -0.51
N GLU A 141 -16.95 -14.67 0.24
CA GLU A 141 -16.86 -15.49 1.46
C GLU A 141 -17.80 -15.01 2.58
N ASN A 142 -18.12 -13.72 2.59
CA ASN A 142 -18.95 -13.07 3.62
C ASN A 142 -20.42 -12.84 3.20
N LYS A 143 -20.90 -13.49 2.12
CA LYS A 143 -22.33 -13.51 1.73
C LYS A 143 -23.19 -14.52 2.52
N LYS A 144 -22.61 -15.23 3.49
CA LYS A 144 -23.29 -16.20 4.37
C LYS A 144 -23.80 -15.54 5.65
#